data_AF-A0A2D5E4Y6-F1
#
_entry.id   AF-A0A2D5E4Y6-F1
#
_cell.length_a   1.000
_cell.length_b   1.000
_cell.length_c   1.000
_cell.angle_alpha   90.00
_cell.angle_beta   90.00
_cell.angle_gamma   90.00
#
_symmetry.space_group_name_H-M   'P 1'
#
loop_
_entity.id
_entity.type
_entity.pdbx_description
1 polymer ?
#
loop_
_entity_poly.entity_id
_entity_poly.type
_entity_poly.pdbx_seq_one_letter_code
_entity_poly.pdbx_strand_id
1 'polypeptide(L)'
;MENEEMNRSSLILAFSATCLAASFAAADSIAELTVDAGSTASVQLRVEIDTFLGGSDDTDSTTVSVTGFAAADLIGDDPFDSIAINDLSLELTDANLDYEFYCSIFGCLLNANVSVTNFNLGIAETLIADIGPGGAVSFPDALFNPSFGFNAQIGGAISETISGDFNDVAGQTFNCRVDAAEGIVFLDDVSIDQIVYAIDPALLPTGVSSVTIIAAVNLNGVTLTGAYVPDSVFGDLNGDGQVNAADLGLLIASWGPCKGCAADLNGDGVVNAADLGLLVAAWTG
;
A
#
# COMPACT_ATOMS: atom_id res chain seq x y z
N MET A 1 -32.88 36.40 -58.32
CA MET A 1 -34.31 36.21 -58.04
C MET A 1 -34.61 34.82 -58.55
N GLU A 2 -35.20 33.98 -57.69
CA GLU A 2 -35.27 32.51 -57.74
C GLU A 2 -33.99 31.85 -57.22
N ASN A 3 -33.96 31.29 -56.00
CA ASN A 3 -34.72 30.21 -55.35
C ASN A 3 -33.94 28.90 -55.43
N GLU A 4 -33.28 28.53 -54.34
CA GLU A 4 -33.39 27.18 -53.79
C GLU A 4 -32.98 27.21 -52.30
N GLU A 5 -33.98 27.26 -51.44
CA GLU A 5 -33.86 26.96 -50.02
C GLU A 5 -33.63 25.45 -49.87
N MET A 6 -32.51 25.06 -49.27
CA MET A 6 -32.26 23.69 -48.85
C MET A 6 -32.70 23.54 -47.38
N ASN A 7 -33.89 22.99 -47.19
CA ASN A 7 -34.48 22.72 -45.89
C ASN A 7 -34.05 21.34 -45.37
N ARG A 8 -33.38 21.34 -44.21
CA ARG A 8 -33.39 20.35 -43.12
C ARG A 8 -33.24 18.85 -43.47
N SER A 9 -32.14 18.28 -42.99
CA SER A 9 -32.20 17.06 -42.16
C SER A 9 -30.96 16.96 -41.29
N SER A 10 -31.16 17.13 -39.99
CA SER A 10 -30.16 16.95 -38.94
C SER A 10 -29.74 15.48 -38.88
N LEU A 11 -28.51 15.17 -39.30
CA LEU A 11 -27.90 13.87 -39.09
C LEU A 11 -26.99 13.97 -37.86
N ILE A 12 -27.57 13.75 -36.68
CA ILE A 12 -26.80 13.49 -35.46
C ILE A 12 -26.29 12.04 -35.61
N LEU A 13 -25.02 11.86 -35.92
CA LEU A 13 -24.36 10.56 -35.78
C LEU A 13 -24.29 10.26 -34.28
N ALA A 14 -25.22 9.43 -33.80
CA ALA A 14 -25.07 8.77 -32.52
C ALA A 14 -23.93 7.75 -32.66
N PHE A 15 -22.73 8.12 -32.19
CA PHE A 15 -21.72 7.14 -31.84
C PHE A 15 -22.28 6.32 -30.68
N SER A 16 -22.77 5.13 -30.97
CA SER A 16 -23.02 4.10 -29.97
C SER A 16 -21.66 3.72 -29.39
N ALA A 17 -21.23 4.43 -28.35
CA ALA A 17 -20.23 3.93 -27.44
C ALA A 17 -20.85 2.72 -26.75
N THR A 18 -20.67 1.55 -27.34
CA THR A 18 -20.79 0.29 -26.63
C THR A 18 -19.68 0.31 -25.60
N CYS A 19 -19.96 0.93 -24.45
CA CYS A 19 -19.18 0.74 -23.25
C CYS A 19 -19.32 -0.74 -22.94
N LEU A 20 -18.29 -1.51 -23.33
CA LEU A 20 -18.07 -2.82 -22.76
C LEU A 20 -17.74 -2.54 -21.29
N ALA A 21 -18.78 -2.49 -20.46
CA ALA A 21 -18.59 -2.59 -19.03
C ALA A 21 -17.95 -3.97 -18.82
N ALA A 22 -16.63 -3.98 -18.60
CA ALA A 22 -16.03 -5.09 -17.91
C ALA A 22 -16.82 -5.21 -16.60
N SER A 23 -17.53 -6.31 -16.44
CA SER A 23 -18.17 -6.66 -15.19
C SER A 23 -17.06 -6.92 -14.17
N PHE A 24 -16.61 -5.88 -13.48
CA PHE A 24 -15.92 -6.03 -12.20
C PHE A 24 -17.02 -6.26 -11.17
N ALA A 25 -17.33 -7.53 -10.94
CA ALA A 25 -18.12 -8.01 -9.82
C ALA A 25 -17.98 -9.55 -9.76
N ALA A 26 -16.74 -10.03 -9.65
CA ALA A 26 -16.50 -11.04 -8.63
C ALA A 26 -16.54 -10.29 -7.30
N ALA A 27 -17.03 -10.89 -6.22
CA ALA A 27 -16.93 -10.18 -4.96
C ALA A 27 -15.41 -10.02 -4.68
N ASP A 28 -15.03 -8.86 -4.14
CA ASP A 28 -13.66 -8.64 -3.72
C ASP A 28 -13.66 -8.83 -2.21
N SER A 29 -12.76 -9.68 -1.72
CA SER A 29 -12.57 -9.89 -0.29
C SER A 29 -11.80 -8.69 0.28
N ILE A 30 -12.55 -7.70 0.78
CA ILE A 30 -11.98 -6.46 1.34
C ILE A 30 -11.32 -6.76 2.69
N ALA A 31 -10.07 -6.34 2.83
CA ALA A 31 -9.27 -6.44 4.03
C ALA A 31 -8.85 -5.06 4.54
N GLU A 32 -9.12 -4.81 5.81
CA GLU A 32 -8.60 -3.65 6.54
C GLU A 32 -7.51 -4.14 7.49
N LEU A 33 -6.27 -3.72 7.23
CA LEU A 33 -5.09 -4.16 7.96
C LEU A 33 -4.53 -3.04 8.83
N THR A 34 -3.97 -3.42 9.97
CA THR A 34 -3.23 -2.52 10.86
C THR A 34 -1.82 -3.04 11.07
N VAL A 35 -0.84 -2.14 11.17
CA VAL A 35 0.53 -2.50 11.55
C VAL A 35 0.52 -3.11 12.95
N ASP A 36 1.11 -4.30 13.08
CA ASP A 36 1.17 -5.05 14.33
C ASP A 36 1.97 -4.30 15.40
N ALA A 37 1.47 -4.36 16.63
CA ALA A 37 2.11 -3.71 17.77
C ALA A 37 3.54 -4.24 17.99
N GLY A 38 4.50 -3.32 18.02
CA GLY A 38 5.92 -3.66 18.17
C GLY A 38 6.67 -3.82 16.85
N SER A 39 6.01 -3.62 15.71
CA SER A 39 6.68 -3.50 14.41
C SER A 39 7.74 -2.38 14.42
N THR A 40 8.89 -2.65 13.81
CA THR A 40 10.01 -1.70 13.74
C THR A 40 10.62 -1.67 12.36
N ALA A 41 11.19 -0.52 11.99
CA ALA A 41 11.95 -0.33 10.78
C ALA A 41 13.35 0.19 11.10
N SER A 42 14.35 -0.22 10.32
CA SER A 42 15.67 0.42 10.35
C SER A 42 15.70 1.51 9.28
N VAL A 43 15.86 2.76 9.70
CA VAL A 43 16.02 3.91 8.82
C VAL A 43 17.50 4.21 8.74
N GLN A 44 18.11 4.00 7.58
CA GLN A 44 19.48 4.41 7.29
C GLN A 44 19.43 5.60 6.33
N LEU A 45 20.10 6.67 6.70
CA LEU A 45 20.22 7.87 5.89
C LEU A 45 21.70 8.10 5.59
N ARG A 46 22.07 8.06 4.31
CA ARG A 46 23.36 8.55 3.81
C ARG A 46 23.20 9.98 3.35
N VAL A 47 24.07 10.85 3.83
CA VAL A 47 24.14 12.24 3.38
C VAL A 47 25.43 12.42 2.61
N GLU A 48 25.32 12.89 1.37
CA GLU A 48 26.43 13.25 0.51
C GLU A 48 26.45 14.77 0.35
N ILE A 49 27.60 15.39 0.57
CA ILE A 49 27.78 16.84 0.44
C ILE A 49 28.98 17.15 -0.45
N ASP A 50 28.82 18.10 -1.37
CA ASP A 50 29.94 18.71 -2.08
C ASP A 50 30.09 20.17 -1.67
N THR A 51 31.32 20.56 -1.36
CA THR A 51 31.69 21.95 -1.08
C THR A 51 32.93 22.34 -1.88
N PHE A 52 33.42 23.58 -1.68
CA PHE A 52 34.71 24.01 -2.23
C PHE A 52 35.91 23.18 -1.73
N LEU A 53 35.74 22.40 -0.65
CA LEU A 53 36.76 21.48 -0.11
C LEU A 53 36.77 20.12 -0.84
N GLY A 54 35.76 19.84 -1.67
CA GLY A 54 35.50 18.54 -2.29
C GLY A 54 34.26 17.85 -1.71
N GLY A 55 34.03 16.62 -2.17
CA GLY A 55 32.94 15.77 -1.68
C GLY A 55 33.26 15.09 -0.35
N SER A 56 32.24 14.93 0.49
CA SER A 56 32.26 14.09 1.69
C SER A 56 30.90 13.44 1.85
N ASP A 57 30.87 12.24 2.40
CA ASP A 57 29.64 11.55 2.74
C ASP A 57 29.76 10.95 4.13
N ASP A 58 28.60 10.75 4.76
CA ASP A 58 28.50 9.99 6.00
C ASP A 58 27.15 9.26 6.04
N THR A 59 27.07 8.21 6.85
CA THR A 59 25.88 7.35 6.96
C THR A 59 25.62 7.02 8.41
N ASP A 60 24.40 7.30 8.84
CA ASP A 60 23.90 6.90 10.15
C ASP A 60 22.58 6.15 10.00
N SER A 61 22.23 5.37 11.02
CA SER A 61 21.01 4.59 11.03
C SER A 61 20.42 4.48 12.42
N THR A 62 19.10 4.44 12.49
CA THR A 62 18.37 4.23 13.74
C THR A 62 17.18 3.30 13.52
N THR A 63 16.76 2.63 14.59
CA THR A 63 15.56 1.81 14.58
C THR A 63 14.39 2.61 15.14
N VAL A 64 13.32 2.71 14.36
CA VAL A 64 12.10 3.43 14.71
C VAL A 64 10.94 2.46 14.86
N SER A 65 9.97 2.83 15.68
CA SER A 65 8.71 2.08 15.74
C SER A 65 7.85 2.47 14.54
N VAL A 66 7.07 1.51 14.04
CA VAL A 66 6.16 1.72 12.91
C VAL A 66 4.73 1.48 13.38
N THR A 67 3.85 2.38 13.00
CA THR A 67 2.39 2.24 13.09
C THR A 67 1.80 2.51 11.72
N GLY A 68 0.52 2.21 11.51
CA GLY A 68 -0.09 2.44 10.22
C GLY A 68 -1.22 1.49 9.91
N PHE A 69 -1.68 1.57 8.67
CA PHE A 69 -2.77 0.78 8.15
C PHE A 69 -2.60 0.53 6.66
N ALA A 70 -3.36 -0.44 6.15
CA ALA A 70 -3.57 -0.65 4.73
C ALA A 70 -5.01 -1.10 4.48
N ALA A 71 -5.58 -0.71 3.36
CA ALA A 71 -6.82 -1.24 2.83
C ALA A 71 -6.51 -2.00 1.55
N ALA A 72 -6.90 -3.26 1.46
CA ALA A 72 -6.61 -4.09 0.31
C ALA A 72 -7.82 -4.93 -0.13
N ASP A 73 -7.96 -5.12 -1.42
CA ASP A 73 -8.91 -6.06 -2.01
C ASP A 73 -8.13 -7.31 -2.44
N LEU A 74 -8.55 -8.47 -1.93
CA LEU A 74 -8.04 -9.77 -2.38
C LEU A 74 -8.96 -10.26 -3.52
N ILE A 75 -8.35 -10.50 -4.68
CA ILE A 75 -9.06 -10.71 -5.94
C ILE A 75 -8.87 -12.17 -6.39
N GLY A 76 -9.98 -12.86 -6.65
CA GLY A 76 -10.02 -14.28 -7.01
C GLY A 76 -10.51 -15.15 -5.85
N ASP A 77 -10.50 -16.47 -6.05
CA ASP A 77 -10.85 -17.43 -5.00
C ASP A 77 -9.60 -17.78 -4.17
N ASP A 78 -9.75 -18.08 -2.88
CA ASP A 78 -8.63 -18.54 -2.03
C ASP A 78 -8.03 -19.88 -2.57
N PRO A 79 -6.71 -19.95 -2.87
CA PRO A 79 -5.70 -18.91 -2.70
C PRO A 79 -5.80 -17.83 -3.78
N PHE A 80 -5.93 -16.57 -3.32
CA PHE A 80 -6.18 -15.41 -4.17
C PHE A 80 -5.13 -15.25 -5.28
N ASP A 81 -5.60 -14.88 -6.47
CA ASP A 81 -4.75 -14.72 -7.66
C ASP A 81 -4.01 -13.39 -7.66
N SER A 82 -4.62 -12.34 -7.09
CA SER A 82 -4.09 -10.98 -7.12
C SER A 82 -4.55 -10.15 -5.92
N ILE A 83 -3.89 -9.01 -5.70
CA ILE A 83 -4.21 -8.06 -4.65
C ILE A 83 -4.25 -6.64 -5.24
N ALA A 84 -5.21 -5.84 -4.79
CA ALA A 84 -5.20 -4.40 -4.95
C ALA A 84 -5.01 -3.73 -3.59
N ILE A 85 -3.92 -2.96 -3.41
CA ILE A 85 -3.71 -2.13 -2.22
C ILE A 85 -4.26 -0.74 -2.53
N ASN A 86 -5.41 -0.44 -1.94
CA ASN A 86 -6.17 0.79 -2.18
C ASN A 86 -5.68 1.96 -1.33
N ASP A 87 -5.21 1.65 -0.13
CA ASP A 87 -4.62 2.62 0.78
C ASP A 87 -3.50 1.93 1.56
N LEU A 88 -2.43 2.66 1.81
CA LEU A 88 -1.30 2.22 2.63
C LEU A 88 -0.69 3.46 3.22
N SER A 89 -0.53 3.45 4.53
CA SER A 89 0.08 4.54 5.29
C SER A 89 0.89 3.94 6.43
N LEU A 90 2.21 4.08 6.35
CA LEU A 90 3.15 3.68 7.39
C LEU A 90 3.72 4.92 8.06
N GLU A 91 3.45 5.09 9.34
CA GLU A 91 3.95 6.17 10.17
C GLU A 91 5.14 5.68 11.01
N LEU A 92 6.27 6.33 10.83
CA LEU A 92 7.52 6.05 11.52
C LEU A 92 7.72 7.11 12.61
N THR A 93 8.10 6.68 13.81
CA THR A 93 8.40 7.62 14.90
C THR A 93 9.59 8.51 14.59
N ASP A 94 9.67 9.64 15.30
CA ASP A 94 10.78 10.58 15.17
C ASP A 94 12.16 9.89 15.30
N ALA A 95 13.09 10.32 14.46
CA ALA A 95 14.44 9.82 14.39
C ALA A 95 15.43 10.97 14.60
N ASN A 96 16.55 10.68 15.27
CA ASN A 96 17.69 11.58 15.34
C ASN A 96 18.92 10.82 14.82
N LEU A 97 19.65 11.46 13.92
CA LEU A 97 20.82 10.91 13.25
C LEU A 97 21.97 11.91 13.36
N ASP A 98 23.17 11.38 13.55
CA ASP A 98 24.40 12.13 13.75
C ASP A 98 25.32 11.94 12.55
N TYR A 99 25.88 13.04 12.04
CA TYR A 99 26.76 13.02 10.87
C TYR A 99 28.06 13.77 11.12
N GLU A 100 29.14 13.25 10.55
CA GLU A 100 30.48 13.83 10.60
C GLU A 100 31.10 13.87 9.19
N PHE A 101 31.49 15.06 8.73
CA PHE A 101 32.07 15.26 7.39
C PHE A 101 33.48 15.84 7.43
N TYR A 102 34.22 15.61 6.34
CA TYR A 102 35.59 16.11 6.15
C TYR A 102 36.52 15.72 7.31
N CYS A 103 36.46 14.45 7.70
CA CYS A 103 37.22 13.91 8.81
C CYS A 103 38.71 13.72 8.52
N SER A 104 39.54 13.99 9.52
CA SER A 104 40.99 13.80 9.49
C SER A 104 41.49 13.19 10.81
N ILE A 105 42.81 12.98 10.95
CA ILE A 105 43.40 12.50 12.21
C ILE A 105 43.21 13.47 13.39
N PHE A 106 42.79 14.72 13.13
CA PHE A 106 42.52 15.73 14.15
C PHE A 106 41.02 15.89 14.45
N GLY A 107 40.17 15.00 13.91
CA GLY A 107 38.71 15.08 14.01
C GLY A 107 38.07 15.59 12.72
N CYS A 108 36.75 15.79 12.78
CA CYS A 108 35.92 16.21 11.66
C CYS A 108 35.69 17.73 11.69
N LEU A 109 35.65 18.33 10.50
CA LEU A 109 35.51 19.78 10.36
C LEU A 109 34.06 20.24 10.45
N LEU A 110 33.13 19.33 10.19
CA LEU A 110 31.70 19.58 10.13
C LEU A 110 30.98 18.43 10.81
N ASN A 111 30.08 18.75 11.73
CA ASN A 111 29.18 17.80 12.34
C ASN A 111 27.74 18.26 12.09
N ALA A 112 26.81 17.34 11.91
CA ALA A 112 25.39 17.66 11.79
C ALA A 112 24.56 16.73 12.66
N ASN A 113 23.53 17.28 13.29
CA ASN A 113 22.49 16.52 13.98
C ASN A 113 21.21 16.72 13.18
N VAL A 114 20.63 15.64 12.67
CA VAL A 114 19.43 15.67 11.86
C VAL A 114 18.30 14.98 12.61
N SER A 115 17.27 15.75 12.93
CA SER A 115 15.99 15.25 13.43
C SER A 115 15.03 15.08 12.26
N VAL A 116 14.41 13.92 12.14
CA VAL A 116 13.33 13.62 11.19
C VAL A 116 12.06 13.39 11.98
N THR A 117 10.96 14.01 11.55
CA THR A 117 9.67 14.03 12.26
C THR A 117 8.53 13.82 11.28
N ASN A 118 7.38 13.35 11.79
CA ASN A 118 6.17 13.12 10.99
C ASN A 118 6.44 12.27 9.73
N PHE A 119 7.31 11.27 9.83
CA PHE A 119 7.66 10.46 8.68
C PHE A 119 6.51 9.51 8.36
N ASN A 120 5.82 9.79 7.27
CA ASN A 120 4.84 8.93 6.66
C ASN A 120 5.34 8.38 5.32
N LEU A 121 5.18 7.08 5.12
CA LEU A 121 5.34 6.42 3.84
C LEU A 121 3.95 5.95 3.39
N GLY A 122 3.32 6.72 2.50
CA GLY A 122 2.02 6.39 1.94
C GLY A 122 2.07 6.17 0.43
N ILE A 123 1.11 5.42 -0.09
CA ILE A 123 0.91 5.29 -1.55
C ILE A 123 0.10 6.47 -2.10
N ALA A 124 0.39 6.87 -3.33
CA ALA A 124 -0.30 7.96 -4.03
C ALA A 124 -1.39 7.47 -4.99
N GLU A 125 -1.48 6.16 -5.20
CA GLU A 125 -2.41 5.50 -6.10
C GLU A 125 -2.75 4.09 -5.60
N THR A 126 -3.83 3.50 -6.12
CA THR A 126 -4.11 2.08 -5.93
C THR A 126 -3.08 1.24 -6.66
N LEU A 127 -2.44 0.32 -5.95
CA LEU A 127 -1.47 -0.61 -6.51
C LEU A 127 -2.13 -1.96 -6.78
N ILE A 128 -1.95 -2.53 -7.96
CA ILE A 128 -2.55 -3.83 -8.32
C ILE A 128 -1.46 -4.75 -8.89
N ALA A 129 -1.37 -5.97 -8.36
CA ALA A 129 -0.40 -6.97 -8.82
C ALA A 129 -0.87 -8.40 -8.54
N ASP A 130 -0.34 -9.34 -9.33
CA ASP A 130 -0.56 -10.77 -9.15
C ASP A 130 0.18 -11.28 -7.90
N ILE A 131 -0.42 -12.26 -7.22
CA ILE A 131 0.19 -12.96 -6.09
C ILE A 131 1.01 -14.13 -6.64
N GLY A 132 2.33 -14.01 -6.51
CA GLY A 132 3.28 -15.03 -6.94
C GLY A 132 3.42 -16.20 -5.94
N PRO A 133 4.23 -17.21 -6.29
CA PRO A 133 4.51 -18.35 -5.41
C PRO A 133 5.00 -17.91 -4.03
N GLY A 134 4.42 -18.48 -2.97
CA GLY A 134 4.78 -18.15 -1.59
C GLY A 134 4.22 -16.82 -1.09
N GLY A 135 3.30 -16.20 -1.84
CA GLY A 135 2.66 -14.94 -1.50
C GLY A 135 3.39 -13.70 -2.00
N ALA A 136 4.48 -13.85 -2.77
CA ALA A 136 5.30 -12.72 -3.20
C ALA A 136 4.55 -11.80 -4.17
N VAL A 137 4.51 -10.50 -3.88
CA VAL A 137 3.89 -9.48 -4.72
C VAL A 137 4.92 -8.38 -5.03
N SER A 138 4.94 -7.92 -6.28
CA SER A 138 5.87 -6.90 -6.74
C SER A 138 5.14 -5.83 -7.55
N PHE A 139 5.36 -4.59 -7.16
CA PHE A 139 4.83 -3.39 -7.78
C PHE A 139 6.03 -2.55 -8.28
N PRO A 140 6.47 -2.71 -9.53
CA PRO A 140 7.74 -2.13 -10.01
C PRO A 140 7.73 -0.60 -10.15
N ASP A 141 6.57 0.00 -10.35
CA ASP A 141 6.40 1.43 -10.60
C ASP A 141 5.39 2.05 -9.61
N ALA A 142 5.38 1.58 -8.36
CA ALA A 142 4.43 2.06 -7.35
C ALA A 142 4.68 3.52 -7.03
N LEU A 143 3.67 4.38 -7.22
CA LEU A 143 3.77 5.78 -6.81
C LEU A 143 3.59 5.90 -5.29
N PHE A 144 4.68 6.25 -4.61
CA PHE A 144 4.63 6.64 -3.20
C PHE A 144 4.59 8.15 -3.07
N ASN A 145 3.95 8.63 -2.02
CA ASN A 145 4.01 10.01 -1.55
C ASN A 145 4.62 10.04 -0.14
N PRO A 146 5.94 9.79 0.02
CA PRO A 146 6.56 9.91 1.33
C PRO A 146 6.51 11.37 1.78
N SER A 147 6.23 11.58 3.05
CA SER A 147 6.28 12.90 3.65
C SER A 147 7.00 12.86 4.97
N PHE A 148 7.86 13.85 5.23
CA PHE A 148 8.51 14.03 6.53
C PHE A 148 8.99 15.47 6.69
N GLY A 149 9.01 15.95 7.92
CA GLY A 149 9.69 17.19 8.29
C GLY A 149 11.10 16.88 8.79
N PHE A 150 12.07 17.74 8.49
CA PHE A 150 13.43 17.60 9.01
C PHE A 150 13.96 18.90 9.62
N ASN A 151 14.86 18.74 10.59
CA ASN A 151 15.66 19.82 11.17
C ASN A 151 17.12 19.35 11.27
N ALA A 152 18.02 20.02 10.57
CA ALA A 152 19.45 19.76 10.59
C ALA A 152 20.17 20.90 11.31
N GLN A 153 20.78 20.61 12.46
CA GLN A 153 21.68 21.51 13.16
C GLN A 153 23.10 21.23 12.73
N ILE A 154 23.73 22.22 12.10
CA ILE A 154 25.08 22.10 11.57
C ILE A 154 26.05 22.78 12.54
N GLY A 155 27.06 22.03 12.98
CA GLY A 155 28.13 22.49 13.85
C GLY A 155 29.40 22.82 13.06
N GLY A 156 30.10 23.88 13.48
CA GLY A 156 31.30 24.39 12.82
C GLY A 156 31.71 25.76 13.36
N ALA A 157 32.30 26.62 12.53
CA ALA A 157 32.67 27.99 12.92
C ALA A 157 31.44 28.89 13.20
N ILE A 158 30.29 28.54 12.62
CA ILE A 158 28.97 29.11 12.89
C ILE A 158 27.97 27.96 13.00
N SER A 159 27.01 28.07 13.91
CA SER A 159 25.90 27.11 14.00
C SER A 159 24.76 27.61 13.12
N GLU A 160 24.30 26.75 12.22
CA GLU A 160 23.18 27.02 11.31
C GLU A 160 22.13 25.92 11.44
N THR A 161 20.88 26.27 11.19
CA THR A 161 19.77 25.32 11.19
C THR A 161 19.10 25.35 9.83
N ILE A 162 19.00 24.18 9.21
CA ILE A 162 18.26 23.97 7.97
C ILE A 162 17.03 23.13 8.31
N SER A 163 15.87 23.58 7.89
CA SER A 163 14.62 22.83 8.07
C SER A 163 13.80 22.87 6.80
N GLY A 164 13.06 21.79 6.56
CA GLY A 164 12.14 21.70 5.44
C GLY A 164 11.21 20.52 5.59
N ASP A 165 10.28 20.43 4.65
CA ASP A 165 9.38 19.30 4.50
C ASP A 165 9.68 18.64 3.16
N PHE A 166 9.71 17.32 3.16
CA PHE A 166 9.68 16.52 1.96
C PHE A 166 8.24 16.06 1.70
N ASN A 167 7.78 16.23 0.48
CA ASN A 167 6.50 15.73 -0.01
C ASN A 167 6.59 15.67 -1.54
N ASP A 168 7.12 14.55 -2.04
CA ASP A 168 7.31 14.36 -3.47
C ASP A 168 6.83 12.97 -3.87
N VAL A 169 6.17 12.90 -5.03
CA VAL A 169 5.64 11.63 -5.53
C VAL A 169 6.69 10.98 -6.42
N ALA A 170 7.19 9.81 -6.00
CA ALA A 170 8.20 9.08 -6.74
C ALA A 170 7.75 7.63 -7.00
N GLY A 171 8.01 7.16 -8.22
CA GLY A 171 7.85 5.75 -8.56
C GLY A 171 8.96 4.93 -7.92
N GLN A 172 8.58 3.89 -7.18
CA GLN A 172 9.48 3.00 -6.47
C GLN A 172 9.10 1.55 -6.76
N THR A 173 10.08 0.64 -6.77
CA THR A 173 9.76 -0.78 -6.62
C THR A 173 9.29 -1.00 -5.20
N PHE A 174 8.06 -1.47 -5.04
CA PHE A 174 7.51 -1.92 -3.78
C PHE A 174 7.24 -3.41 -3.86
N ASN A 175 7.78 -4.17 -2.91
CA ASN A 175 7.50 -5.59 -2.80
C ASN A 175 6.97 -5.88 -1.40
N CYS A 176 6.10 -6.86 -1.33
CA CYS A 176 5.63 -7.43 -0.08
C CYS A 176 5.33 -8.90 -0.29
N ARG A 177 4.99 -9.58 0.80
CA ARG A 177 4.41 -10.91 0.79
C ARG A 177 3.00 -10.83 1.39
N VAL A 178 2.06 -11.48 0.70
CA VAL A 178 0.68 -11.66 1.12
C VAL A 178 0.53 -13.10 1.62
N ASP A 179 0.04 -13.27 2.84
CA ASP A 179 -0.34 -14.56 3.40
C ASP A 179 -1.78 -14.48 3.89
N ALA A 180 -2.73 -14.98 3.09
CA ALA A 180 -4.15 -14.94 3.38
C ALA A 180 -4.68 -16.37 3.55
N ALA A 181 -5.23 -16.67 4.71
CA ALA A 181 -5.81 -17.97 5.02
C ALA A 181 -6.79 -17.84 6.19
N GLU A 182 -7.83 -18.67 6.19
CA GLU A 182 -8.78 -18.78 7.33
C GLU A 182 -9.39 -17.42 7.76
N GLY A 183 -9.65 -16.52 6.80
CA GLY A 183 -10.23 -15.19 7.06
C GLY A 183 -9.29 -14.14 7.64
N ILE A 184 -7.98 -14.45 7.74
CA ILE A 184 -6.94 -13.50 8.18
C ILE A 184 -5.94 -13.31 7.04
N VAL A 185 -5.53 -12.07 6.81
CA VAL A 185 -4.46 -11.72 5.88
C VAL A 185 -3.32 -11.02 6.62
N PHE A 186 -2.11 -11.41 6.25
CA PHE A 186 -0.86 -10.78 6.64
C PHE A 186 -0.21 -10.14 5.41
N LEU A 187 0.30 -8.92 5.58
CA LEU A 187 1.27 -8.31 4.68
C LEU A 187 2.60 -8.19 5.42
N ASP A 188 3.62 -8.90 4.96
CA ASP A 188 4.96 -8.90 5.53
C ASP A 188 6.05 -8.83 4.44
N ASP A 189 7.32 -8.98 4.83
CA ASP A 189 8.49 -8.89 3.95
C ASP A 189 8.48 -7.64 3.05
N VAL A 190 8.06 -6.52 3.65
CA VAL A 190 7.88 -5.26 2.94
C VAL A 190 9.25 -4.68 2.57
N SER A 191 9.41 -4.27 1.31
CA SER A 191 10.61 -3.59 0.84
C SER A 191 10.27 -2.49 -0.18
N ILE A 192 11.04 -1.41 -0.12
CA ILE A 192 11.01 -0.31 -1.08
C ILE A 192 12.43 0.00 -1.56
N ASP A 193 12.53 0.59 -2.75
CA ASP A 193 13.78 1.18 -3.22
C ASP A 193 14.25 2.35 -2.34
N GLN A 194 15.54 2.68 -2.47
CA GLN A 194 16.10 3.83 -1.80
C GLN A 194 15.50 5.12 -2.34
N ILE A 195 15.05 5.98 -1.42
CA ILE A 195 14.55 7.30 -1.77
C ILE A 195 15.76 8.24 -1.86
N VAL A 196 15.98 8.83 -3.04
CA VAL A 196 17.05 9.79 -3.27
C VAL A 196 16.47 11.19 -3.38
N TYR A 197 16.90 12.09 -2.51
CA TYR A 197 16.46 13.47 -2.50
C TYR A 197 17.66 14.42 -2.60
N ALA A 198 17.69 15.24 -3.64
CA ALA A 198 18.65 16.32 -3.77
C ALA A 198 18.02 17.63 -3.27
N ILE A 199 18.71 18.32 -2.36
CA ILE A 199 18.28 19.64 -1.89
C ILE A 199 18.51 20.66 -3.02
N ASP A 200 17.51 21.50 -3.29
CA ASP A 200 17.64 22.59 -4.27
C ASP A 200 18.87 23.45 -3.95
N PRO A 201 19.84 23.60 -4.88
CA PRO A 201 21.01 24.43 -4.68
C PRO A 201 20.72 25.88 -4.27
N ALA A 202 19.54 26.42 -4.62
CA ALA A 202 19.12 27.75 -4.21
C ALA A 202 18.86 27.88 -2.70
N LEU A 203 18.61 26.76 -2.02
CA LEU A 203 18.39 26.67 -0.57
C LEU A 203 19.68 26.39 0.20
N LEU A 204 20.78 26.10 -0.49
CA LEU A 204 22.03 25.73 0.14
C LEU A 204 22.82 26.97 0.62
N PRO A 205 23.48 26.89 1.80
CA PRO A 205 24.37 27.94 2.27
C PRO A 205 25.51 28.22 1.29
N THR A 206 26.08 29.43 1.38
CA THR A 206 27.21 29.81 0.52
C THR A 206 28.40 28.89 0.77
N GLY A 207 28.94 28.30 -0.31
CA GLY A 207 30.10 27.39 -0.25
C GLY A 207 29.74 25.91 -0.29
N VAL A 208 28.44 25.57 -0.25
CA VAL A 208 27.91 24.23 -0.52
C VAL A 208 27.39 24.17 -1.95
N SER A 209 27.83 23.17 -2.71
CA SER A 209 27.48 22.99 -4.13
C SER A 209 26.30 22.05 -4.31
N SER A 210 26.24 20.99 -3.51
CA SER A 210 25.15 20.01 -3.52
C SER A 210 25.03 19.33 -2.16
N VAL A 211 23.81 18.92 -1.84
CA VAL A 211 23.51 17.99 -0.76
C VAL A 211 22.52 16.97 -1.30
N THR A 212 22.87 15.70 -1.21
CA THR A 212 22.01 14.57 -1.58
C THR A 212 21.78 13.72 -0.34
N ILE A 213 20.51 13.40 -0.08
CA ILE A 213 20.09 12.49 0.98
C ILE A 213 19.61 11.21 0.31
N ILE A 214 20.17 10.08 0.73
CA ILE A 214 19.78 8.75 0.26
C ILE A 214 19.22 8.00 1.46
N ALA A 215 17.92 7.76 1.44
CA ALA A 215 17.21 7.05 2.50
C ALA A 215 16.98 5.59 2.10
N ALA A 216 17.51 4.68 2.91
CA ALA A 216 17.23 3.25 2.84
C ALA A 216 16.40 2.85 4.07
N VAL A 217 15.14 2.48 3.84
CA VAL A 217 14.23 2.05 4.91
C VAL A 217 14.06 0.53 4.82
N ASN A 218 14.57 -0.19 5.81
CA ASN A 218 14.36 -1.62 5.94
C ASN A 218 13.08 -1.87 6.76
N LEU A 219 12.07 -2.42 6.09
CA LEU A 219 10.73 -2.69 6.65
C LEU A 219 10.53 -4.19 6.97
N ASN A 220 11.58 -5.00 7.02
CA ASN A 220 11.47 -6.45 7.28
C ASN A 220 10.86 -6.78 8.67
N GLY A 221 10.92 -5.82 9.61
CA GLY A 221 10.31 -5.93 10.93
C GLY A 221 8.89 -5.36 11.00
N VAL A 222 8.25 -5.08 9.86
CA VAL A 222 6.88 -4.56 9.76
C VAL A 222 5.97 -5.66 9.23
N THR A 223 4.91 -5.92 9.99
CA THR A 223 3.82 -6.81 9.58
C THR A 223 2.51 -6.05 9.73
N LEU A 224 1.64 -6.15 8.74
CA LEU A 224 0.27 -5.67 8.82
C LEU A 224 -0.65 -6.89 8.88
N THR A 225 -1.59 -6.87 9.81
CA THR A 225 -2.58 -7.94 9.96
C THR A 225 -3.98 -7.36 9.84
N GLY A 226 -4.85 -8.05 9.12
CA GLY A 226 -6.27 -7.71 9.00
C GLY A 226 -7.14 -8.95 8.85
N ALA A 227 -8.43 -8.79 9.14
CA ALA A 227 -9.43 -9.77 8.73
C ALA A 227 -9.90 -9.42 7.32
N TYR A 228 -10.09 -10.42 6.49
CA TYR A 228 -10.83 -10.28 5.24
C TYR A 228 -12.11 -11.08 5.36
N VAL A 229 -13.17 -10.62 4.73
CA VAL A 229 -14.37 -11.44 4.55
C VAL A 229 -14.10 -12.28 3.30
N PRO A 230 -13.94 -13.61 3.40
CA PRO A 230 -13.83 -14.44 2.22
C PRO A 230 -15.06 -14.18 1.36
N ASP A 231 -14.85 -14.05 0.05
CA ASP A 231 -15.91 -14.03 -0.92
C ASP A 231 -16.92 -15.10 -0.54
N SER A 232 -18.19 -14.69 -0.34
CA SER A 232 -19.20 -15.57 0.24
C SER A 232 -19.22 -16.86 -0.57
N VAL A 233 -18.58 -17.91 -0.03
CA VAL A 233 -18.45 -19.16 -0.74
C VAL A 233 -19.88 -19.62 -0.94
N PHE A 234 -20.27 -19.91 -2.18
CA PHE A 234 -21.66 -20.21 -2.45
C PHE A 234 -22.11 -21.40 -1.57
N GLY A 235 -23.05 -21.17 -0.65
CA GLY A 235 -23.47 -22.18 0.33
C GLY A 235 -22.81 -22.10 1.72
N ASP A 236 -21.86 -21.18 1.94
CA ASP A 236 -21.35 -20.81 3.26
C ASP A 236 -22.39 -19.90 3.94
N LEU A 237 -23.14 -20.50 4.85
CA LEU A 237 -24.26 -19.87 5.53
C LEU A 237 -23.86 -19.24 6.85
N ASN A 238 -22.70 -19.62 7.41
CA ASN A 238 -22.20 -19.10 8.68
C ASN A 238 -21.12 -18.00 8.50
N GLY A 239 -20.59 -17.85 7.28
CA GLY A 239 -19.55 -16.89 6.91
C GLY A 239 -18.14 -17.27 7.37
N ASP A 240 -17.86 -18.56 7.59
CA ASP A 240 -16.56 -19.05 8.07
C ASP A 240 -15.57 -19.40 6.95
N GLY A 241 -15.96 -19.17 5.69
CA GLY A 241 -15.16 -19.43 4.50
C GLY A 241 -15.17 -20.90 4.06
N GLN A 242 -15.93 -21.76 4.72
CA GLN A 242 -16.09 -23.17 4.34
C GLN A 242 -17.56 -23.51 4.13
N VAL A 243 -17.81 -24.55 3.32
CA VAL A 243 -19.15 -25.15 3.17
C VAL A 243 -19.07 -26.55 3.74
N ASN A 244 -19.52 -26.68 4.99
CA ASN A 244 -19.38 -27.91 5.75
C ASN A 244 -20.65 -28.26 6.55
N ALA A 245 -20.49 -29.14 7.54
CA ALA A 245 -21.61 -29.61 8.36
C ALA A 245 -22.29 -28.50 9.17
N ALA A 246 -21.59 -27.40 9.47
CA ALA A 246 -22.15 -26.23 10.12
C ALA A 246 -23.17 -25.54 9.22
N ASP A 247 -22.83 -25.30 7.95
CA ASP A 247 -23.71 -24.70 6.94
C ASP A 247 -24.88 -25.60 6.62
N LEU A 248 -24.63 -26.91 6.49
CA LEU A 248 -25.70 -27.89 6.38
C LEU A 248 -26.67 -27.79 7.58
N GLY A 249 -26.16 -27.62 8.80
CA GLY A 249 -26.98 -27.40 9.98
C GLY A 249 -27.87 -26.15 9.87
N LEU A 250 -27.32 -25.04 9.35
CA LEU A 250 -28.06 -23.79 9.14
C LEU A 250 -29.11 -23.90 8.01
N LEU A 251 -28.77 -24.61 6.93
CA LEU A 251 -29.71 -24.89 5.83
C LEU A 251 -30.89 -25.72 6.33
N ILE A 252 -30.63 -26.81 7.05
CA ILE A 252 -31.67 -27.67 7.61
C ILE A 252 -32.49 -26.94 8.68
N ALA A 253 -31.88 -26.05 9.48
CA ALA A 253 -32.61 -25.23 10.45
C ALA A 253 -33.59 -24.25 9.76
N SER A 254 -33.29 -23.86 8.52
CA SER A 254 -34.10 -22.94 7.71
C SER A 254 -35.09 -23.65 6.77
N TRP A 255 -35.24 -24.99 6.89
CA TRP A 255 -36.04 -25.80 5.98
C TRP A 255 -37.50 -25.35 5.89
N GLY A 256 -37.99 -25.17 4.66
CA GLY A 256 -39.33 -24.68 4.38
C GLY A 256 -39.34 -23.25 3.84
N PRO A 257 -40.49 -22.54 3.91
CA PRO A 257 -40.64 -21.21 3.32
C PRO A 257 -39.67 -20.20 3.94
N CYS A 258 -38.83 -19.57 3.11
CA CYS A 258 -37.74 -18.73 3.57
C CYS A 258 -37.37 -17.68 2.50
N LYS A 259 -38.32 -16.82 2.17
CA LYS A 259 -38.15 -15.86 1.08
C LYS A 259 -37.05 -14.84 1.41
N GLY A 260 -35.95 -14.87 0.64
CA GLY A 260 -34.84 -13.93 0.75
C GLY A 260 -33.92 -14.17 1.96
N CYS A 261 -33.89 -15.39 2.50
CA CYS A 261 -32.90 -15.77 3.50
C CYS A 261 -31.68 -16.41 2.83
N ALA A 262 -30.54 -16.42 3.53
CA ALA A 262 -29.27 -16.94 2.99
C ALA A 262 -29.33 -18.42 2.60
N ALA A 263 -30.17 -19.22 3.26
CA ALA A 263 -30.31 -20.67 2.98
C ALA A 263 -31.11 -21.00 1.70
N ASP A 264 -31.85 -20.02 1.12
CA ASP A 264 -32.60 -20.16 -0.14
C ASP A 264 -31.65 -19.92 -1.32
N LEU A 265 -30.76 -20.90 -1.55
CA LEU A 265 -29.61 -20.80 -2.46
C LEU A 265 -30.03 -20.69 -3.93
N ASN A 266 -31.21 -21.18 -4.29
CA ASN A 266 -31.75 -21.03 -5.65
C ASN A 266 -32.70 -19.82 -5.82
N GLY A 267 -33.06 -19.14 -4.72
CA GLY A 267 -33.91 -17.96 -4.70
C GLY A 267 -35.39 -18.21 -5.05
N ASP A 268 -35.89 -19.44 -4.90
CA ASP A 268 -37.28 -19.81 -5.20
C ASP A 268 -38.27 -19.48 -4.08
N GLY A 269 -37.76 -19.06 -2.92
CA GLY A 269 -38.51 -18.68 -1.73
C GLY A 269 -38.75 -19.83 -0.75
N VAL A 270 -38.20 -21.03 -0.99
CA VAL A 270 -38.38 -22.23 -0.15
C VAL A 270 -37.09 -23.03 -0.05
N VAL A 271 -36.51 -23.10 1.15
CA VAL A 271 -35.35 -23.98 1.41
C VAL A 271 -35.81 -25.44 1.39
N ASN A 272 -35.30 -26.20 0.43
CA ASN A 272 -35.67 -27.59 0.24
C ASN A 272 -34.50 -28.44 -0.30
N ALA A 273 -34.81 -29.63 -0.81
CA ALA A 273 -33.81 -30.56 -1.32
C ALA A 273 -33.00 -29.99 -2.51
N ALA A 274 -33.53 -29.00 -3.24
CA ALA A 274 -32.81 -28.29 -4.29
C ALA A 274 -31.64 -27.47 -3.70
N ASP A 275 -31.89 -26.69 -2.65
CA ASP A 275 -30.86 -25.91 -1.96
C ASP A 275 -29.85 -26.81 -1.27
N LEU A 276 -30.31 -27.91 -0.67
CA LEU A 276 -29.40 -28.94 -0.14
C LEU A 276 -28.48 -29.49 -1.24
N GLY A 277 -29.01 -29.75 -2.43
CA GLY A 277 -28.20 -30.21 -3.57
C GLY A 277 -27.15 -29.19 -4.00
N LEU A 278 -27.49 -27.90 -3.94
CA LEU A 278 -26.59 -26.79 -4.21
C LEU A 278 -25.49 -26.66 -3.15
N LEU A 279 -25.84 -26.74 -1.86
CA LEU A 279 -24.89 -26.70 -0.75
C LEU A 279 -23.91 -27.89 -0.82
N VAL A 280 -24.41 -29.11 -1.03
CA VAL A 280 -23.54 -30.29 -1.17
C VAL A 280 -22.67 -30.22 -2.42
N ALA A 281 -23.15 -29.60 -3.51
CA ALA A 281 -22.32 -29.37 -4.70
C ALA A 281 -21.17 -28.38 -4.44
N ALA A 282 -21.33 -27.49 -3.46
CA ALA A 282 -20.33 -26.52 -3.04
C ALA A 282 -19.50 -26.98 -1.82
N TRP A 283 -19.63 -28.24 -1.38
CA TRP A 283 -18.96 -28.75 -0.17
C TRP A 283 -17.43 -28.62 -0.24
N THR A 284 -16.82 -27.99 0.76
CA THR A 284 -15.37 -27.77 0.80
C THR A 284 -14.63 -28.60 1.86
N GLY A 285 -15.31 -29.14 2.88
CA GLY A 285 -14.66 -29.99 3.89
C GLY A 285 -15.47 -30.24 5.14
#